data_AF-A0A260ZSU8-F1
#
_entry.id   AF-A0A260ZSU8-F1
#
_cell.length_a   1.000
_cell.length_b   1.000
_cell.length_c   1.000
_cell.angle_alpha   90.00
_cell.angle_beta   90.00
_cell.angle_gamma   90.00
#
_symmetry.space_group_name_H-M   'P 1'
#
loop_
_entity.id
_entity.type
_entity.pdbx_description
1 polymer ?
#
loop_
_entity_poly.entity_id
_entity_poly.type
_entity_poly.pdbx_seq_one_letter_code
_entity_poly.pdbx_strand_id
1 'polypeptide(L)'
;MRKMQSWRRDYRADELSRQEFFSIIQNDKLSKSEIWERVEQWAEKQSEYVKSDIMEFHQRLSQHVDNSKMRVERIIKNLPEALRRLSEIVQDIDITRIQEKNRIANLYTSLDDDVSKTLHWIVHLVSYERNEGKQLERRNKLRKLKKGGIWTGSVQATNII
;
A
#
# COMPACT_ATOMS: atom_id res chain seq x y z
N MET A 1 -13.26 -3.46 7.94
CA MET A 1 -14.27 -2.39 8.11
C MET A 1 -15.63 -2.69 7.46
N ARG A 2 -15.75 -3.31 6.27
CA ARG A 2 -17.08 -3.56 5.65
C ARG A 2 -17.99 -4.56 6.40
N LYS A 3 -17.47 -5.53 7.15
CA LYS A 3 -18.30 -6.47 7.94
C LYS A 3 -18.84 -5.88 9.25
N MET A 4 -18.18 -4.89 9.86
CA MET A 4 -18.78 -4.14 10.98
C MET A 4 -20.00 -3.32 10.56
N GLN A 5 -20.12 -2.98 9.26
CA GLN A 5 -21.32 -2.32 8.74
C GLN A 5 -22.49 -3.29 8.50
N SER A 6 -22.27 -4.61 8.56
CA SER A 6 -23.34 -5.61 8.44
C SER A 6 -24.20 -5.67 9.70
N TRP A 7 -23.61 -5.41 10.87
CA TRP A 7 -24.30 -5.30 12.18
C TRP A 7 -25.27 -4.12 12.27
N ARG A 8 -25.23 -3.18 11.31
CA ARG A 8 -26.14 -2.04 11.25
C ARG A 8 -27.55 -2.43 10.82
N ARG A 9 -27.73 -3.51 10.05
CA ARG A 9 -29.00 -3.79 9.37
C ARG A 9 -29.86 -4.87 9.98
N ASP A 10 -29.28 -5.92 10.54
CA ASP A 10 -30.06 -7.06 11.02
C ASP A 10 -29.64 -7.47 12.43
N TYR A 11 -30.64 -7.78 13.23
CA TYR A 11 -30.65 -8.06 14.68
C TYR A 11 -30.69 -6.85 15.64
N ARG A 12 -31.78 -6.85 16.43
CA ARG A 12 -32.10 -5.92 17.51
C ARG A 12 -31.14 -6.11 18.69
N ALA A 13 -29.87 -5.74 18.54
CA ALA A 13 -29.17 -5.23 19.72
C ALA A 13 -29.89 -3.93 20.10
N ASP A 14 -30.42 -3.87 21.31
CA ASP A 14 -31.07 -2.65 21.78
C ASP A 14 -30.06 -1.48 21.68
N GLU A 15 -30.58 -0.27 21.50
CA GLU A 15 -29.73 0.92 21.27
C GLU A 15 -28.77 1.17 22.45
N LEU A 16 -29.13 0.75 23.66
CA LEU A 16 -28.30 0.88 24.86
C LEU A 16 -27.13 -0.12 24.83
N SER A 17 -27.38 -1.37 24.44
CA SER A 17 -26.37 -2.42 24.25
C SER A 17 -25.36 -2.01 23.17
N ARG A 18 -25.82 -1.35 22.09
CA ARG A 18 -24.93 -0.78 21.06
C ARG A 18 -24.08 0.35 21.62
N GLN A 19 -24.67 1.27 22.37
CA GLN A 19 -23.95 2.37 23.01
C GLN A 19 -22.90 1.86 24.00
N GLU A 20 -23.24 0.85 24.80
CA GLU A 20 -22.32 0.19 25.73
C GLU A 20 -21.14 -0.43 24.98
N PHE A 21 -21.39 -1.20 23.92
CA PHE A 21 -20.33 -1.75 23.08
C PHE A 21 -19.39 -0.68 22.53
N PHE A 22 -19.93 0.41 21.97
CA PHE A 22 -19.11 1.51 21.44
C PHE A 22 -18.32 2.22 22.54
N SER A 23 -18.90 2.39 23.73
CA SER A 23 -18.20 2.98 24.88
C SER A 23 -16.99 2.15 25.34
N ILE A 24 -17.04 0.82 25.18
CA ILE A 24 -15.93 -0.08 25.49
C ILE A 24 -14.84 0.05 24.43
N ILE A 25 -15.17 -0.08 23.14
CA ILE A 25 -14.16 -0.13 22.07
C ILE A 25 -13.52 1.23 21.75
N GLN A 26 -14.19 2.34 22.08
CA GLN A 26 -13.65 3.69 21.87
C GLN A 26 -12.90 4.23 23.09
N ASN A 27 -12.80 3.45 24.16
CA ASN A 27 -12.10 3.87 25.36
C ASN A 27 -10.58 3.86 25.13
N ASP A 28 -10.01 5.05 24.98
CA ASP A 28 -8.59 5.28 24.74
C ASP A 28 -7.71 5.08 25.98
N LYS A 29 -8.31 4.95 27.17
CA LYS A 29 -7.59 4.69 28.43
C LYS A 29 -7.35 3.21 28.69
N LEU A 30 -8.01 2.33 27.95
CA LEU A 30 -7.86 0.88 28.10
C LEU A 30 -6.81 0.34 27.13
N SER A 31 -6.04 -0.64 27.61
CA SER A 31 -5.25 -1.48 26.74
C SER A 31 -6.15 -2.34 25.84
N LYS A 32 -5.60 -2.82 24.72
CA LYS A 32 -6.34 -3.69 23.80
C LYS A 32 -6.84 -4.96 24.48
N SER A 33 -6.06 -5.54 25.41
CA SER A 33 -6.48 -6.71 26.19
C SER A 33 -7.65 -6.40 27.12
N GLU A 34 -7.63 -5.24 27.79
CA GLU A 34 -8.74 -4.81 28.66
C GLU A 34 -10.01 -4.50 27.86
N ILE A 35 -9.88 -3.91 26.67
CA ILE A 35 -11.01 -3.73 25.74
C ILE A 35 -11.61 -5.09 25.41
N TRP A 36 -10.78 -6.09 25.10
CA TRP A 36 -11.28 -7.43 24.75
C TRP A 36 -11.97 -8.14 25.90
N GLU A 37 -11.37 -8.13 27.08
CA GLU A 37 -11.99 -8.71 28.27
C GLU A 37 -13.37 -8.09 28.54
N ARG A 38 -13.50 -6.77 28.40
CA ARG A 38 -14.78 -6.07 28.56
C ARG A 38 -15.77 -6.35 27.44
N VAL A 39 -15.30 -6.53 26.21
CA VAL A 39 -16.15 -6.93 25.07
C VAL A 39 -16.66 -8.36 25.26
N GLU A 40 -15.84 -9.28 25.77
CA GLU A 40 -16.26 -10.65 26.09
C GLU A 40 -17.29 -10.67 27.22
N GLN A 41 -17.04 -9.96 28.31
CA GLN A 41 -18.00 -9.81 29.41
C GLN A 41 -19.31 -9.14 28.96
N TRP A 42 -19.24 -8.18 28.04
CA TRP A 42 -20.43 -7.58 27.43
C TRP A 42 -21.18 -8.60 26.57
N ALA A 43 -20.46 -9.36 25.73
CA ALA A 43 -21.03 -10.34 24.82
C ALA A 43 -21.71 -11.52 25.55
N GLU A 44 -21.22 -11.91 26.73
CA GLU A 44 -21.86 -12.92 27.58
C GLU A 44 -23.28 -12.54 28.03
N LYS A 45 -23.59 -11.24 28.10
CA LYS A 45 -24.92 -10.73 28.45
C LYS A 45 -25.85 -10.63 27.24
N GLN A 46 -25.34 -10.87 26.04
CA GLN A 46 -26.09 -10.77 24.79
C GLN A 46 -26.62 -12.14 24.34
N SER A 47 -27.40 -12.16 23.26
CA SER A 47 -27.85 -13.42 22.66
C SER A 47 -26.66 -14.28 22.16
N GLU A 48 -26.82 -15.60 22.14
CA GLU A 48 -25.79 -16.55 21.67
C GLU A 48 -25.26 -16.23 20.26
N TYR A 49 -26.09 -15.69 19.37
CA TYR A 49 -25.66 -15.25 18.04
C TYR A 49 -24.63 -14.11 18.10
N VAL A 50 -24.88 -13.11 18.95
CA VAL A 50 -23.97 -11.96 19.16
C VAL A 50 -22.65 -12.42 19.78
N LYS A 51 -22.73 -13.32 20.76
CA LYS A 51 -21.55 -13.91 21.39
C LYS A 51 -20.68 -14.68 20.38
N SER A 52 -21.30 -15.52 19.56
CA SER A 52 -20.60 -16.31 18.53
C SER A 52 -19.91 -15.40 17.50
N ASP A 53 -20.60 -14.37 17.00
CA ASP A 53 -20.02 -13.45 16.02
C ASP A 53 -18.81 -12.66 16.59
N ILE A 54 -18.87 -12.24 17.86
CA ILE A 54 -17.75 -11.54 18.52
C ILE A 54 -16.53 -12.45 18.68
N MET A 55 -16.74 -13.71 19.11
CA MET A 55 -15.65 -14.69 19.22
C MET A 55 -15.02 -15.01 17.86
N GLU A 56 -15.84 -15.20 16.82
CA GLU A 56 -15.35 -15.45 15.46
C GLU A 56 -14.58 -14.23 14.92
N PHE A 57 -15.05 -13.02 15.20
CA PHE A 57 -14.36 -11.80 14.85
C PHE A 57 -12.98 -11.72 15.51
N HIS A 58 -12.89 -12.02 16.81
CA HIS A 58 -11.62 -11.99 17.54
C HIS A 58 -10.61 -12.99 16.97
N GLN A 59 -11.05 -14.22 16.69
CA GLN A 59 -10.20 -15.24 16.08
C GLN A 59 -9.70 -14.80 14.69
N ARG A 60 -10.58 -14.27 13.84
CA ARG A 60 -10.22 -13.74 12.51
C ARG A 60 -9.25 -12.56 12.61
N LEU A 61 -9.40 -11.69 13.61
CA LEU A 61 -8.51 -10.57 13.83
C LEU A 61 -7.11 -11.03 14.21
N SER A 62 -6.99 -11.99 15.13
CA SER A 62 -5.69 -12.57 15.51
C SER A 62 -5.00 -13.21 14.30
N GLN A 63 -5.73 -14.05 13.55
CA GLN A 63 -5.20 -14.65 12.33
C GLN A 63 -4.77 -13.60 11.31
N HIS A 64 -5.53 -12.51 11.15
CA HIS A 64 -5.18 -11.43 10.24
C HIS A 64 -3.89 -10.72 10.65
N VAL A 65 -3.69 -10.48 11.95
CA VAL A 65 -2.46 -9.87 12.49
C VAL A 65 -1.26 -10.77 12.23
N ASP A 66 -1.37 -12.06 12.53
CA ASP A 66 -0.27 -13.01 12.34
C ASP A 66 0.07 -13.20 10.86
N ASN A 67 -0.96 -13.31 10.00
CA ASN A 67 -0.77 -13.35 8.55
C ASN A 67 -0.11 -12.08 8.03
N SER A 68 -0.46 -10.91 8.58
CA SER A 68 0.17 -9.64 8.20
C SER A 68 1.63 -9.58 8.62
N LYS A 69 1.96 -10.03 9.83
CA LYS A 69 3.35 -10.12 10.30
C LYS A 69 4.19 -11.03 9.42
N MET A 70 3.72 -12.26 9.17
CA MET A 70 4.43 -13.21 8.30
C MET A 70 4.64 -12.66 6.88
N ARG A 71 3.65 -11.95 6.34
CA ARG A 71 3.75 -11.29 5.03
C ARG A 71 4.82 -10.21 5.04
N VAL A 72 4.85 -9.35 6.06
CA VAL A 72 5.87 -8.30 6.22
C VAL A 72 7.27 -8.91 6.36
N GLU A 73 7.44 -9.93 7.20
CA GLU A 73 8.72 -10.61 7.39
C GLU A 73 9.24 -11.21 6.09
N ARG A 74 8.35 -11.83 5.28
CA ARG A 74 8.71 -12.35 3.96
C ARG A 74 9.18 -11.24 3.02
N ILE A 75 8.47 -10.11 2.99
CA ILE A 75 8.86 -8.96 2.17
C ILE A 75 10.25 -8.47 2.58
N ILE A 76 10.46 -8.20 3.86
CA ILE A 76 11.74 -7.69 4.39
C ILE A 76 12.89 -8.65 4.08
N LYS A 77 12.65 -9.97 4.21
CA LYS A 77 13.66 -10.99 3.93
C LYS A 77 14.08 -11.03 2.45
N ASN A 78 13.11 -10.91 1.53
CA ASN A 78 13.35 -11.13 0.10
C ASN A 78 13.68 -9.85 -0.67
N LEU A 79 13.32 -8.68 -0.15
CA LEU A 79 13.50 -7.40 -0.82
C LEU A 79 14.97 -7.04 -1.12
N PRO A 80 15.96 -7.28 -0.24
CA PRO A 80 17.36 -6.99 -0.54
C PRO A 80 17.88 -7.74 -1.78
N GLU A 81 17.53 -9.02 -1.89
CA GLU A 81 17.93 -9.84 -3.04
C GLU A 81 17.23 -9.38 -4.33
N ALA A 82 15.94 -9.02 -4.24
CA ALA A 82 15.21 -8.47 -5.36
C ALA A 82 15.83 -7.14 -5.86
N LEU A 83 16.26 -6.27 -4.94
CA LEU A 83 16.97 -5.03 -5.25
C LEU A 83 18.34 -5.29 -5.89
N ARG A 84 19.09 -6.27 -5.38
CA ARG A 84 20.38 -6.69 -5.94
C ARG A 84 20.24 -7.12 -7.40
N ARG A 85 19.29 -8.01 -7.69
CA ARG A 85 18.99 -8.47 -9.07
C ARG A 85 18.55 -7.33 -9.99
N LEU A 86 17.77 -6.37 -9.48
CA LEU A 86 17.41 -5.19 -10.25
C LEU A 86 18.65 -4.34 -10.59
N SER A 87 19.53 -4.11 -9.61
CA SER A 87 20.76 -3.36 -9.79
C SER A 87 21.66 -3.98 -10.86
N GLU A 88 21.81 -5.31 -10.84
CA GLU A 88 22.58 -6.04 -11.86
C GLU A 88 22.03 -5.81 -13.27
N ILE A 89 20.70 -5.83 -13.45
CA ILE A 89 20.08 -5.58 -14.75
C ILE A 89 20.35 -4.14 -15.22
N VAL A 90 20.21 -3.16 -14.34
CA VAL A 90 20.34 -1.73 -14.70
C VAL A 90 21.80 -1.32 -14.92
N GLN A 91 22.75 -2.02 -14.30
CA GLN A 91 24.18 -1.74 -14.43
C GLN A 91 24.85 -2.53 -15.57
N ASP A 92 24.14 -3.48 -16.20
CA ASP A 92 24.64 -4.25 -17.33
C ASP A 92 24.76 -3.33 -18.57
N ILE A 93 25.99 -2.96 -18.91
CA ILE A 93 26.29 -2.06 -20.03
C ILE A 93 26.23 -2.76 -21.40
N ASP A 94 26.19 -4.09 -21.41
CA ASP A 94 26.23 -4.89 -22.63
C ASP A 94 24.83 -5.17 -23.20
N ILE A 95 23.77 -4.78 -22.47
CA ILE A 95 22.39 -4.96 -22.92
C ILE A 95 21.79 -3.69 -23.53
N THR A 96 20.92 -3.93 -24.50
CA THR A 96 20.07 -2.87 -25.08
C THR A 96 18.96 -2.47 -24.12
N ARG A 97 18.41 -1.26 -24.31
CA ARG A 97 17.23 -0.78 -23.54
C ARG A 97 16.02 -1.71 -23.64
N ILE A 98 15.82 -2.37 -24.78
CA ILE A 98 14.71 -3.32 -24.95
C ILE A 98 14.95 -4.57 -24.10
N GLN A 99 16.18 -5.09 -24.08
CA GLN A 99 16.56 -6.22 -23.24
C GLN A 99 16.48 -5.87 -21.75
N GLU A 100 16.94 -4.67 -21.35
CA GLU A 100 16.81 -4.17 -19.99
C GLU A 100 15.34 -4.15 -19.54
N LYS A 101 14.45 -3.53 -20.33
CA LYS A 101 13.01 -3.48 -20.04
C LYS A 101 12.41 -4.88 -19.89
N ASN A 102 12.77 -5.81 -20.77
CA ASN A 102 12.28 -7.19 -20.72
C ASN A 102 12.82 -7.94 -19.49
N ARG A 103 14.10 -7.77 -19.14
CA ARG A 103 14.70 -8.39 -17.96
C ARG A 103 14.08 -7.84 -16.66
N ILE A 104 13.83 -6.54 -16.58
CA ILE A 104 13.14 -5.91 -15.44
C ILE A 104 11.71 -6.45 -15.32
N ALA A 105 10.97 -6.54 -16.43
CA ALA A 105 9.62 -7.12 -16.43
C ALA A 105 9.64 -8.57 -15.92
N ASN A 106 10.57 -9.38 -16.43
CA ASN A 106 10.75 -10.78 -16.01
C ASN A 106 11.13 -10.89 -14.53
N LEU A 107 11.96 -9.99 -14.01
CA LEU A 107 12.27 -9.91 -12.59
C LEU A 107 10.99 -9.72 -11.78
N TYR A 108 10.18 -8.70 -12.08
CA TYR A 108 8.94 -8.43 -11.35
C TYR A 108 7.93 -9.57 -11.40
N THR A 109 7.83 -10.28 -12.53
CA THR A 109 6.94 -11.46 -12.63
C THR A 109 7.47 -12.69 -11.89
N SER A 110 8.78 -12.75 -11.64
CA SER A 110 9.41 -13.88 -10.92
C SER A 110 9.39 -13.73 -9.39
N LEU A 111 9.11 -12.53 -8.88
CA LEU A 111 9.07 -12.24 -7.45
C LEU A 111 7.68 -12.56 -6.88
N ASP A 112 7.63 -12.87 -5.59
CA ASP A 112 6.37 -12.85 -4.84
C ASP A 112 5.64 -11.51 -5.06
N ASP A 113 4.32 -11.54 -5.25
CA ASP A 113 3.48 -10.37 -5.60
C ASP A 113 3.74 -9.16 -4.68
N ASP A 114 3.90 -9.42 -3.38
CA ASP A 114 4.19 -8.36 -2.40
C ASP A 114 5.58 -7.78 -2.52
N VAL A 115 6.59 -8.63 -2.72
CA VAL A 115 7.97 -8.19 -2.92
C VAL A 115 8.07 -7.37 -4.21
N SER A 116 7.40 -7.84 -5.27
CA SER A 116 7.31 -7.17 -6.56
C SER A 116 6.70 -5.77 -6.43
N LYS A 117 5.54 -5.66 -5.76
CA LYS A 117 4.84 -4.38 -5.51
C LYS A 117 5.67 -3.43 -4.66
N THR A 118 6.28 -3.92 -3.58
CA THR A 118 7.12 -3.10 -2.71
C THR A 118 8.36 -2.59 -3.44
N LEU A 119 9.05 -3.45 -4.20
CA LEU A 119 10.21 -3.04 -4.99
C LEU A 119 9.83 -1.99 -6.03
N HIS A 120 8.74 -2.21 -6.79
CA HIS A 120 8.25 -1.25 -7.77
C HIS A 120 7.95 0.10 -7.10
N TRP A 121 7.26 0.12 -5.96
CA TRP A 121 6.94 1.35 -5.24
C TRP A 121 8.20 2.11 -4.80
N ILE A 122 9.21 1.43 -4.26
CA ILE A 122 10.50 2.05 -3.89
C ILE A 122 11.19 2.66 -5.10
N VAL A 123 11.29 1.91 -6.20
CA VAL A 123 11.90 2.40 -7.45
C VAL A 123 11.16 3.62 -8.00
N HIS A 124 9.82 3.58 -7.96
CA HIS A 124 8.97 4.67 -8.39
C HIS A 124 9.22 5.93 -7.57
N LEU A 125 9.22 5.84 -6.24
CA LEU A 125 9.48 6.98 -5.35
C LEU A 125 10.82 7.67 -5.67
N VAL A 126 11.90 6.90 -5.73
CA VAL A 126 13.25 7.43 -5.96
C VAL A 126 13.40 7.99 -7.39
N SER A 127 12.70 7.40 -8.37
CA SER A 127 12.72 7.88 -9.75
C SER A 127 11.89 9.15 -9.96
N TYR A 128 10.80 9.33 -9.20
CA TYR A 128 9.93 10.50 -9.28
C TYR A 128 10.60 11.76 -8.75
N GLU A 129 11.27 11.68 -7.61
CA GLU A 129 12.00 12.83 -7.04
C GLU A 129 13.07 13.37 -8.02
N ARG A 130 13.74 12.48 -8.75
CA ARG A 130 14.74 12.85 -9.76
C ARG A 130 14.12 13.55 -10.99
N ASN A 131 12.85 13.26 -11.30
CA ASN A 131 12.16 13.82 -12.46
C ASN A 131 11.50 15.18 -12.16
N GLU A 132 11.03 15.44 -10.94
CA GLU A 132 10.49 16.77 -10.58
C GLU A 132 11.54 17.87 -10.71
N GLY A 133 12.76 17.64 -10.22
CA GLY A 133 13.87 18.60 -10.36
C GLY A 133 14.19 18.91 -11.83
N LYS A 134 14.23 17.88 -12.69
CA LYS A 134 14.48 18.04 -14.14
C LYS A 134 13.32 18.73 -14.87
N GLN A 135 12.08 18.45 -14.48
CA GLN A 135 10.90 19.09 -15.08
C GLN A 135 10.77 20.55 -14.67
N LEU A 136 11.09 20.88 -13.41
CA LEU A 136 11.17 22.26 -12.92
C LEU A 136 12.28 23.04 -13.65
N GLU A 137 13.45 22.43 -13.82
CA GLU A 137 14.57 23.04 -14.55
C GLU A 137 14.22 23.28 -16.03
N ARG A 138 13.59 22.30 -16.70
CA ARG A 138 13.09 22.45 -18.08
C ARG A 138 12.04 23.56 -18.20
N ARG A 139 11.08 23.64 -17.27
CA ARG A 139 10.08 24.72 -17.23
C ARG A 139 10.75 26.08 -17.03
N ASN A 140 11.76 26.17 -16.16
CA ASN A 140 12.50 27.40 -15.92
C ASN A 140 13.35 27.81 -17.14
N LYS A 141 14.00 26.86 -17.82
CA LYS A 141 14.70 27.11 -19.10
C LYS A 141 13.75 27.60 -20.18
N LEU A 142 12.59 26.96 -20.35
CA LEU A 142 11.56 27.39 -21.30
C LEU A 142 11.00 28.78 -20.96
N ARG A 143 10.79 29.10 -19.69
CA ARG A 143 10.38 30.45 -19.25
C ARG A 143 11.44 31.51 -19.52
N LYS A 144 12.73 31.19 -19.32
CA LYS A 144 13.85 32.08 -19.64
C LYS A 144 13.98 32.31 -21.15
N LEU A 145 13.84 31.26 -21.96
CA LEU A 145 13.82 31.35 -23.42
C LEU A 145 12.65 32.20 -23.94
N LYS A 146 11.46 32.06 -23.34
CA LYS A 146 10.29 32.89 -23.70
C LYS A 146 10.41 34.36 -23.27
N LYS A 147 11.16 34.65 -22.20
CA LYS A 147 11.38 36.02 -21.70
C LYS A 147 12.58 36.72 -22.34
N GLY A 148 13.50 35.97 -22.95
CA GLY A 148 14.75 36.47 -23.53
C GLY A 148 14.73 36.74 -25.05
N GLY A 149 13.55 36.83 -25.66
CA GLY A 149 13.34 37.36 -27.03
C GLY A 149 14.40 36.99 -28.06
N ILE A 150 14.24 35.84 -28.72
CA ILE A 150 14.45 35.53 -30.15
C ILE A 150 14.34 33.99 -30.26
N TRP A 151 13.23 33.50 -30.82
CA TRP A 151 13.16 32.13 -31.35
C TRP A 151 12.90 32.23 -32.84
N THR A 152 13.98 32.34 -33.61
CA THR A 152 14.00 32.08 -35.05
C THR A 152 14.50 30.64 -35.23
N GLY A 153 13.63 29.73 -35.64
CA GLY A 153 14.02 28.33 -35.81
C GLY A 153 12.85 27.40 -36.09
N SER A 154 12.22 27.59 -37.25
CA SER A 154 11.32 26.65 -37.91
C SER A 154 11.80 25.20 -37.77
N VAL A 155 11.04 24.35 -37.09
CA VAL A 155 11.15 22.89 -37.21
C VAL A 155 10.08 22.45 -38.18
N GLN A 156 10.48 22.19 -39.42
CA GLN A 156 9.65 21.51 -40.40
C GLN A 156 9.26 20.14 -39.85
N ALA A 157 7.96 19.84 -39.95
CA ALA A 157 7.44 18.51 -39.71
C ALA A 157 7.93 17.58 -40.83
N THR A 158 8.83 16.66 -40.52
CA THR A 158 9.06 15.47 -41.33
C THR A 158 8.46 14.28 -40.61
N ASN A 159 7.24 13.93 -41.04
CA ASN A 159 6.76 12.55 -40.98
C ASN A 159 7.73 11.68 -41.78
N ILE A 160 8.27 10.62 -41.17
CA ILE A 160 8.82 9.49 -41.92
C ILE A 160 8.30 8.22 -41.26
N ILE A 161 7.77 7.38 -42.14
CA ILE A 161 7.19 6.02 -42.00
C ILE A 161 8.26 5.03 -41.56
#